data_AF-A0A024S702-F1
#
_entry.id   AF-A0A024S702-F1
#
_cell.length_a   1.000
_cell.length_b   1.000
_cell.length_c   1.000
_cell.angle_alpha   90.00
_cell.angle_beta   90.00
_cell.angle_gamma   90.00
#
_symmetry.space_group_name_H-M   'P 1'
#
loop_
_entity.id
_entity.type
_entity.pdbx_description
1 polymer ?
#
loop_
_entity_poly.entity_id
_entity_poly.type
_entity_poly.pdbx_seq_one_letter_code
_entity_poly.pdbx_strand_id
1 'polypeptide(L)'
;MSQFLSIIGWSFLPNIATSWIQTIYYGLTIRAGDPRPQPGSPRFNHHRRNIHILVIALYLAYTIYEADYDLRRQGSFYTDLGVPFSASDRDIKSRFRRLAALHHPDKTGADAAADSAAYFIHLKAASDTLQDAAKRFAYERLGPETVAWQKCVTVRDYVARGVFSGILPHYAVAAGSIYVLGLLGYMDFGKFYRWLILLSLCVFEIQAVTRPRFPALLDGLNFLFAATASHPPYLPFQLISLARKLTITIYIALSQIGPLLKMDASPSRRSADDDNELLLQGLNRLEAITGQFDADSTRLMDMEMAPFKGDAEATANLQGKMREWLIQNTIRADPMVRDALGTSLRKRRVDVPAGAKGNR
;
A
#
# COMPACT_ATOMS: atom_id res chain seq x y z
N MET A 1 -27.44 -1.38 2.12
CA MET A 1 -27.11 -2.23 0.96
C MET A 1 -25.90 -1.71 0.16
N SER A 2 -25.67 -0.39 0.05
CA SER A 2 -24.50 0.19 -0.62
C SER A 2 -23.14 -0.21 -0.02
N GLN A 3 -23.02 -0.33 1.31
CA GLN A 3 -21.75 -0.68 1.95
C GLN A 3 -21.25 -2.10 1.64
N PHE A 4 -22.14 -3.09 1.57
CA PHE A 4 -21.78 -4.46 1.20
C PHE A 4 -21.45 -4.59 -0.30
N LEU A 5 -22.14 -3.85 -1.17
CA LEU A 5 -21.79 -3.74 -2.59
C LEU A 5 -20.41 -3.13 -2.80
N SER A 6 -20.04 -2.13 -1.99
CA SER A 6 -18.69 -1.55 -1.97
C SER A 6 -17.64 -2.57 -1.52
N ILE A 7 -17.89 -3.35 -0.48
CA ILE A 7 -16.96 -4.38 0.03
C ILE A 7 -16.78 -5.54 -0.97
N ILE A 8 -17.85 -5.97 -1.65
CA ILE A 8 -17.77 -7.02 -2.68
C ILE A 8 -17.04 -6.49 -3.92
N GLY A 9 -17.36 -5.27 -4.36
CA GLY A 9 -16.63 -4.56 -5.41
C GLY A 9 -15.13 -4.48 -5.11
N TRP A 10 -14.77 -4.26 -3.84
CA TRP A 10 -13.39 -4.20 -3.34
C TRP A 10 -12.55 -5.44 -3.68
N SER A 11 -13.13 -6.64 -3.70
CA SER A 11 -12.37 -7.88 -3.93
C SER A 11 -12.05 -8.15 -5.41
N PHE A 12 -12.84 -7.62 -6.34
CA PHE A 12 -12.73 -7.92 -7.77
C PHE A 12 -12.27 -6.72 -8.62
N LEU A 13 -12.68 -5.51 -8.24
CA LEU A 13 -12.51 -4.30 -9.04
C LEU A 13 -11.03 -3.90 -9.22
N PRO A 14 -10.14 -4.00 -8.21
CA PRO A 14 -8.72 -3.70 -8.39
C PRO A 14 -8.03 -4.65 -9.36
N ASN A 15 -8.41 -5.93 -9.37
CA ASN A 15 -7.85 -6.93 -10.28
C ASN A 15 -8.26 -6.68 -11.73
N ILE A 16 -9.53 -6.34 -11.96
CA ILE A 16 -10.05 -5.99 -13.29
C ILE A 16 -9.40 -4.70 -13.79
N ALA A 17 -9.38 -3.66 -12.95
CA ALA A 17 -8.76 -2.38 -13.26
C ALA A 17 -7.28 -2.52 -13.61
N THR A 18 -6.53 -3.32 -12.84
CA THR A 18 -5.11 -3.61 -13.12
C THR A 18 -4.93 -4.24 -14.50
N SER A 19 -5.81 -5.17 -14.88
CA SER A 19 -5.75 -5.83 -16.19
C SER A 19 -6.01 -4.88 -17.35
N TRP A 20 -7.01 -4.00 -17.19
CA TRP A 20 -7.33 -2.97 -18.18
C TRP A 20 -6.21 -1.94 -18.32
N ILE A 21 -5.72 -1.41 -17.20
CA ILE A 21 -4.65 -0.42 -17.18
C ILE A 21 -3.36 -1.01 -17.75
N GLN A 22 -3.03 -2.27 -17.45
CA GLN A 22 -1.87 -2.94 -18.02
C GLN A 22 -1.99 -3.10 -19.54
N THR A 23 -3.19 -3.40 -20.06
CA THR A 23 -3.45 -3.48 -21.49
C THR A 23 -3.25 -2.13 -22.17
N ILE A 24 -3.78 -1.06 -21.58
CA ILE A 24 -3.62 0.32 -22.07
C ILE A 24 -2.15 0.75 -22.00
N TYR A 25 -1.47 0.47 -20.88
CA TYR A 25 -0.07 0.78 -20.67
C TYR A 25 0.82 0.15 -21.75
N TYR A 26 0.62 -1.13 -22.06
CA TYR A 26 1.34 -1.79 -23.15
C TYR A 26 0.95 -1.29 -24.54
N GLY A 27 -0.31 -0.89 -24.74
CA GLY A 27 -0.74 -0.23 -25.97
C GLY A 27 -0.04 1.11 -26.21
N LEU A 28 0.29 1.85 -25.14
CA LEU A 28 0.91 3.16 -25.22
C LEU A 28 2.45 3.13 -25.23
N THR A 29 3.05 2.20 -24.49
CA THR A 29 4.51 2.17 -24.26
C THR A 29 5.27 1.30 -25.24
N ILE A 30 4.66 0.24 -25.76
CA ILE A 30 5.34 -0.69 -26.67
C ILE A 30 5.16 -0.16 -28.10
N ARG A 31 6.29 0.11 -28.76
CA ARG A 31 6.31 0.59 -30.14
C ARG A 31 5.80 -0.53 -31.07
N ALA A 32 5.06 -0.15 -32.11
CA ALA A 32 4.53 -1.11 -33.09
C ALA A 32 5.68 -1.95 -33.69
N GLY A 33 5.74 -3.24 -33.33
CA GLY A 33 6.77 -4.18 -33.79
C GLY A 33 7.45 -4.98 -32.67
N ASP A 34 7.48 -4.48 -31.43
CA ASP A 34 8.10 -5.20 -30.31
C ASP A 34 7.13 -6.23 -29.70
N PRO A 35 7.60 -7.45 -29.33
CA PRO A 35 6.74 -8.47 -28.75
C PRO A 35 6.24 -8.04 -27.37
N ARG A 36 4.93 -8.14 -27.15
CA ARG A 36 4.34 -7.89 -25.83
C ARG A 36 4.90 -8.89 -24.82
N PRO A 37 5.23 -8.46 -23.59
CA PRO A 37 5.72 -9.37 -22.56
C PRO A 37 4.64 -10.42 -22.27
N GLN A 38 5.01 -11.70 -22.38
CA GLN A 38 4.07 -12.80 -22.19
C GLN A 38 3.64 -12.91 -20.71
N PRO A 39 2.40 -13.32 -20.44
CA PRO A 39 1.95 -13.65 -19.08
C PRO A 39 2.90 -14.68 -18.45
N GLY A 40 3.40 -14.39 -17.25
CA GLY A 40 4.37 -15.25 -16.55
C GLY A 40 5.83 -14.85 -16.72
N SER A 41 6.18 -13.97 -17.67
CA SER A 41 7.53 -13.39 -17.73
C SER A 41 7.80 -12.49 -16.50
N PRO A 42 9.05 -12.41 -15.99
CA PRO A 42 9.36 -11.60 -14.80
C PRO A 42 9.04 -10.12 -15.00
N ARG A 43 9.21 -9.61 -16.24
CA ARG A 43 8.84 -8.23 -16.62
C ARG A 43 7.33 -7.99 -16.54
N PHE A 44 6.51 -8.95 -17.01
CA PHE A 44 5.05 -8.84 -16.93
C PHE A 44 4.57 -8.77 -15.46
N ASN A 45 5.14 -9.60 -14.60
CA ASN A 45 4.78 -9.65 -13.18
C ASN A 45 5.20 -8.36 -12.45
N HIS A 46 6.37 -7.81 -12.76
CA HIS A 46 6.82 -6.53 -12.19
C HIS A 46 5.88 -5.38 -12.56
N HIS A 47 5.50 -5.26 -13.84
CA HIS A 47 4.56 -4.23 -14.28
C HIS A 47 3.16 -4.42 -13.66
N ARG A 48 2.66 -5.66 -13.63
CA ARG A 48 1.38 -6.02 -12.99
C ARG A 48 1.37 -5.56 -11.54
N ARG A 49 2.44 -5.83 -10.78
CA ARG A 49 2.57 -5.43 -9.37
C ARG A 49 2.55 -3.92 -9.19
N ASN A 50 3.38 -3.19 -9.93
CA ASN A 50 3.48 -1.73 -9.78
C ASN A 50 2.15 -1.05 -10.14
N ILE A 51 1.50 -1.50 -11.23
CA ILE A 51 0.19 -1.01 -11.63
C ILE A 51 -0.85 -1.33 -10.56
N HIS A 52 -0.86 -2.55 -10.02
CA HIS A 52 -1.81 -2.93 -8.97
C HIS A 52 -1.64 -2.09 -7.70
N ILE A 53 -0.40 -1.89 -7.26
CA ILE A 53 -0.08 -1.02 -6.11
C ILE A 53 -0.55 0.42 -6.37
N LEU A 54 -0.32 0.96 -7.57
CA LEU A 54 -0.75 2.30 -7.94
C LEU A 54 -2.29 2.41 -7.94
N VAL A 55 -2.99 1.43 -8.53
CA VAL A 55 -4.45 1.39 -8.54
C VAL A 55 -5.00 1.39 -7.12
N ILE A 56 -4.44 0.55 -6.24
CA ILE A 56 -4.84 0.50 -4.84
C ILE A 56 -4.53 1.82 -4.13
N ALA A 57 -3.35 2.41 -4.34
CA ALA A 57 -2.96 3.67 -3.71
C ALA A 57 -3.89 4.82 -4.14
N LEU A 58 -4.20 4.93 -5.43
CA LEU A 58 -5.14 5.93 -5.96
C LEU A 58 -6.55 5.72 -5.41
N TYR A 59 -6.98 4.46 -5.32
CA TYR A 59 -8.28 4.13 -4.76
C TYR A 59 -8.34 4.40 -3.25
N LEU A 60 -7.30 4.08 -2.49
CA LEU A 60 -7.18 4.45 -1.08
C LEU A 60 -7.28 5.97 -0.90
N ALA A 61 -6.59 6.75 -1.73
CA ALA A 61 -6.73 8.20 -1.73
C ALA A 61 -8.17 8.65 -2.02
N TYR A 62 -8.86 8.01 -2.96
CA TYR A 62 -10.27 8.25 -3.23
C TYR A 62 -11.15 7.92 -2.02
N THR A 63 -10.94 6.79 -1.34
CA THR A 63 -11.73 6.44 -0.15
C THR A 63 -11.53 7.41 1.02
N ILE A 64 -10.32 7.96 1.16
CA ILE A 64 -10.03 9.01 2.15
C ILE A 64 -10.78 10.30 1.77
N TYR A 65 -10.75 10.66 0.49
CA TYR A 65 -11.48 11.81 -0.03
C TYR A 65 -13.00 11.65 0.13
N GLU A 66 -13.55 10.48 -0.19
CA GLU A 66 -14.98 10.16 -0.01
C GLU A 66 -15.36 10.22 1.46
N ALA A 67 -14.51 9.68 2.35
CA ALA A 67 -14.70 9.74 3.79
C ALA A 67 -14.79 11.20 4.29
N ASP A 68 -13.90 12.06 3.82
CA ASP A 68 -13.84 13.48 4.14
C ASP A 68 -15.05 14.24 3.53
N TYR A 69 -15.41 13.96 2.28
CA TYR A 69 -16.55 14.56 1.60
C TYR A 69 -17.88 14.22 2.28
N ASP A 70 -18.09 12.95 2.64
CA ASP A 70 -19.28 12.51 3.39
C ASP A 70 -19.42 13.26 4.71
N LEU A 71 -18.30 13.45 5.41
CA LEU A 71 -18.26 14.10 6.72
C LEU A 71 -18.64 15.57 6.61
N ARG A 72 -18.18 16.24 5.55
CA ARG A 72 -18.59 17.62 5.23
C ARG A 72 -20.07 17.70 4.88
N ARG A 73 -20.60 16.73 4.14
CA ARG A 73 -22.00 16.71 3.70
C ARG A 73 -22.98 16.49 4.86
N GLN A 74 -22.59 15.72 5.88
CA GLN A 74 -23.43 15.49 7.06
C GLN A 74 -23.59 16.75 7.94
N GLY A 75 -22.69 17.72 7.82
CA GLY A 75 -22.75 18.96 8.59
C GLY A 75 -22.58 18.75 10.10
N SER A 76 -22.75 19.83 10.84
CA SER A 76 -22.73 19.87 12.30
C SER A 76 -23.68 20.95 12.81
N PHE A 77 -24.16 20.85 14.04
CA PHE A 77 -25.01 21.86 14.65
C PHE A 77 -24.33 23.25 14.70
N TYR A 78 -23.00 23.28 14.78
CA TYR A 78 -22.23 24.52 14.70
C TYR A 78 -22.31 25.14 13.30
N THR A 79 -22.14 24.35 12.25
CA THR A 79 -22.25 24.82 10.86
C THR A 79 -23.68 25.22 10.52
N ASP A 80 -24.68 24.50 11.05
CA ASP A 80 -26.10 24.78 10.80
C ASP A 80 -26.56 26.09 11.46
N LEU A 81 -26.04 26.39 12.65
CA LEU A 81 -26.27 27.65 13.35
C LEU A 81 -25.35 28.79 12.87
N GLY A 82 -24.32 28.48 12.06
CA GLY A 82 -23.33 29.43 11.58
C GLY A 82 -22.44 30.00 12.69
N VAL A 83 -22.09 29.18 13.68
CA VAL A 83 -21.24 29.55 14.83
C VAL A 83 -19.92 28.78 14.83
N PRO A 84 -18.81 29.40 15.26
CA PRO A 84 -17.55 28.68 15.45
C PRO A 84 -17.64 27.72 16.64
N PHE A 85 -16.76 26.72 16.68
CA PHE A 85 -16.66 25.77 17.79
C PHE A 85 -16.42 26.46 19.16
N SER A 86 -15.69 27.58 19.16
CA SER A 86 -15.40 28.39 20.34
C SER A 86 -16.54 29.34 20.76
N ALA A 87 -17.70 29.28 20.12
CA ALA A 87 -18.82 30.17 20.43
C ALA A 87 -19.32 30.01 21.87
N SER A 88 -19.65 31.14 22.49
CA SER A 88 -20.26 31.19 23.82
C SER A 88 -21.76 30.85 23.75
N ASP A 89 -22.34 30.41 24.86
CA ASP A 89 -23.77 30.09 24.93
C ASP A 89 -24.67 31.28 24.57
N ARG A 90 -24.19 32.51 24.85
CA ARG A 90 -24.86 33.76 24.45
C ARG A 90 -24.91 33.91 22.93
N ASP A 91 -23.81 33.63 22.24
CA ASP A 91 -23.73 33.75 20.78
C ASP A 91 -24.63 32.71 20.11
N ILE A 92 -24.63 31.47 20.62
CA ILE A 92 -25.48 30.38 20.15
C ILE A 92 -26.95 30.78 20.27
N LYS A 93 -27.37 31.29 21.44
CA LYS A 93 -28.74 31.75 21.68
C LYS A 93 -29.13 32.92 20.78
N SER A 94 -28.22 33.86 20.55
CA SER A 94 -28.45 35.01 19.67
C SER A 94 -28.62 34.59 18.22
N ARG A 95 -27.79 33.66 17.73
CA ARG A 95 -27.84 33.15 16.36
C ARG A 95 -29.09 32.30 16.12
N PHE A 96 -29.43 31.43 17.07
CA PHE A 96 -30.68 30.68 17.02
C PHE A 96 -31.88 31.60 16.90
N ARG A 97 -31.99 32.66 17.72
CA ARG A 97 -33.11 33.62 17.64
C ARG A 97 -33.24 34.27 16.25
N ARG A 98 -32.11 34.62 15.62
CA ARG A 98 -32.10 35.21 14.27
C ARG A 98 -32.56 34.21 13.21
N LEU A 99 -32.09 32.97 13.26
CA LEU A 99 -32.48 31.91 12.32
C LEU A 99 -33.93 31.44 12.53
N ALA A 100 -34.35 31.32 13.80
CA ALA A 100 -35.72 31.02 14.18
C ALA A 100 -36.71 32.06 13.65
N ALA A 101 -36.35 33.35 13.69
CA ALA A 101 -37.18 34.42 13.17
C ALA A 101 -37.29 34.44 11.62
N LEU A 102 -36.36 33.78 10.92
CA LEU A 102 -36.31 33.66 9.46
C LEU A 102 -37.10 32.43 8.98
N HIS A 103 -36.94 31.29 9.66
CA HIS A 103 -37.56 30.01 9.32
C HIS A 103 -38.82 29.71 10.14
N HIS A 104 -39.45 30.73 10.72
CA HIS A 104 -40.68 30.54 11.47
C HIS A 104 -41.81 30.08 10.52
N PRO A 105 -42.57 29.01 10.84
CA PRO A 105 -43.60 28.48 9.95
C PRO A 105 -44.64 29.54 9.54
N ASP A 106 -44.98 30.48 10.43
CA ASP A 106 -45.93 31.57 10.13
C ASP A 106 -45.42 32.61 9.12
N LYS A 107 -44.12 32.70 8.88
CA LYS A 107 -43.52 33.68 7.95
C LYS A 107 -43.20 33.09 6.58
N THR A 108 -43.16 31.78 6.47
CA THR A 108 -42.82 31.06 5.25
C THR A 108 -44.11 30.69 4.51
N GLY A 109 -44.18 30.95 3.20
CA GLY A 109 -45.35 30.64 2.39
C GLY A 109 -45.72 29.15 2.42
N ALA A 110 -46.99 28.83 2.11
CA ALA A 110 -47.57 27.49 2.26
C ALA A 110 -46.76 26.36 1.60
N ASP A 111 -46.14 26.62 0.44
CA ASP A 111 -45.34 25.63 -0.30
C ASP A 111 -43.99 25.29 0.36
N ALA A 112 -43.45 26.19 1.18
CA ALA A 112 -42.17 26.01 1.90
C ALA A 112 -42.36 25.79 3.40
N ALA A 113 -43.62 25.75 3.89
CA ALA A 113 -43.93 25.67 5.31
C ALA A 113 -43.50 24.35 5.95
N ALA A 114 -43.64 23.23 5.22
CA ALA A 114 -43.24 21.91 5.71
C ALA A 114 -41.72 21.79 5.90
N ASP A 115 -40.94 22.18 4.88
CA ASP A 115 -39.47 22.15 4.93
C ASP A 115 -38.92 23.13 5.96
N SER A 116 -39.53 24.32 6.06
CA SER A 116 -39.15 25.34 7.05
C SER A 116 -39.46 24.89 8.48
N ALA A 117 -40.59 24.21 8.69
CA ALA A 117 -40.93 23.62 9.99
C ALA A 117 -39.94 22.52 10.40
N ALA A 118 -39.57 21.62 9.48
CA ALA A 118 -38.56 20.60 9.73
C ALA A 118 -37.20 21.21 10.07
N TYR A 119 -36.78 22.22 9.30
CA TYR A 119 -35.52 22.94 9.55
C TYR A 119 -35.55 23.72 10.87
N PHE A 120 -36.69 24.30 11.23
CA PHE A 120 -36.87 24.97 12.52
C PHE A 120 -36.75 24.00 13.70
N ILE A 121 -37.38 22.82 13.62
CA ILE A 121 -37.26 21.76 14.63
C ILE A 121 -35.79 21.34 14.76
N HIS A 122 -35.08 21.20 13.64
CA HIS A 122 -33.67 20.88 13.61
C HIS A 122 -32.80 21.96 14.28
N LEU A 123 -33.01 23.23 13.94
CA LEU A 123 -32.32 24.37 14.58
C LEU A 123 -32.59 24.45 16.08
N LYS A 124 -33.82 24.12 16.51
CA LYS A 124 -34.18 24.07 17.92
C LYS A 124 -33.41 22.95 18.63
N ALA A 125 -33.38 21.75 18.06
CA ALA A 125 -32.59 20.63 18.60
C ALA A 125 -31.09 20.98 18.67
N ALA A 126 -30.55 21.64 17.65
CA ALA A 126 -29.17 22.13 17.65
C ALA A 126 -28.91 23.14 18.78
N SER A 127 -29.79 24.13 18.96
CA SER A 127 -29.65 25.10 20.04
C SER A 127 -29.77 24.46 21.43
N ASP A 128 -30.76 23.59 21.64
CA ASP A 128 -31.02 22.94 22.94
C ASP A 128 -29.89 21.99 23.35
N THR A 129 -29.24 21.35 22.37
CA THR A 129 -28.10 20.44 22.62
C THR A 129 -26.82 21.21 22.92
N LEU A 130 -26.57 22.32 22.25
CA LEU A 130 -25.36 23.11 22.45
C LEU A 130 -25.40 24.00 23.71
N GLN A 131 -26.59 24.40 24.18
CA GLN A 131 -26.75 25.19 25.40
C GLN A 131 -26.57 24.39 26.70
N ASP A 132 -26.84 23.09 26.67
CA ASP A 132 -26.67 22.20 27.82
C ASP A 132 -25.26 21.60 27.80
N ALA A 133 -24.46 21.87 28.84
CA ALA A 133 -23.08 21.42 28.94
C ALA A 133 -22.94 19.88 28.84
N ALA A 134 -23.88 19.12 29.39
CA ALA A 134 -23.84 17.65 29.33
C ALA A 134 -24.15 17.13 27.93
N LYS A 135 -25.16 17.72 27.27
CA LYS A 135 -25.56 17.35 25.90
C LYS A 135 -24.52 17.80 24.88
N ARG A 136 -23.93 18.98 25.06
CA ARG A 136 -22.85 19.50 24.24
C ARG A 136 -21.64 18.55 24.31
N PHE A 137 -21.24 18.16 25.52
CA PHE A 137 -20.15 17.19 25.71
C PHE A 137 -20.40 15.87 24.98
N ALA A 138 -21.63 15.35 25.09
CA ALA A 138 -22.02 14.10 24.45
C ALA A 138 -22.04 14.25 22.91
N TYR A 139 -22.66 15.31 22.40
CA TYR A 139 -22.76 15.61 20.98
C TYR A 139 -21.38 15.74 20.31
N GLU A 140 -20.47 16.50 20.92
CA GLU A 140 -19.13 16.71 20.38
C GLU A 140 -18.37 15.38 20.17
N ARG A 141 -18.60 14.36 21.02
CA ARG A 141 -17.86 13.08 21.02
C ARG A 141 -18.56 11.94 20.30
N LEU A 142 -19.87 11.83 20.47
CA LEU A 142 -20.67 10.70 19.99
C LEU A 142 -21.50 11.07 18.76
N GLY A 143 -21.60 12.36 18.42
CA GLY A 143 -22.28 12.86 17.24
C GLY A 143 -23.79 13.04 17.40
N PRO A 144 -24.54 13.18 16.30
CA PRO A 144 -25.96 13.53 16.31
C PRO A 144 -26.88 12.44 16.90
N GLU A 145 -26.42 11.20 17.02
CA GLU A 145 -27.21 10.11 17.60
C GLU A 145 -27.59 10.38 19.07
N THR A 146 -26.83 11.21 19.77
CA THR A 146 -27.10 11.56 21.18
C THR A 146 -28.40 12.34 21.36
N VAL A 147 -28.87 13.03 20.32
CA VAL A 147 -30.13 13.81 20.37
C VAL A 147 -31.34 12.89 20.55
N ALA A 148 -31.26 11.66 20.06
CA ALA A 148 -32.32 10.67 20.23
C ALA A 148 -32.37 10.06 21.65
N TRP A 149 -31.35 10.29 22.49
CA TRP A 149 -31.24 9.66 23.81
C TRP A 149 -31.93 10.47 24.90
N GLN A 150 -33.25 10.29 25.03
CA GLN A 150 -34.04 11.05 26.01
C GLN A 150 -33.81 10.66 27.49
N LYS A 151 -33.30 9.45 27.77
CA LYS A 151 -33.13 8.94 29.15
C LYS A 151 -31.82 9.37 29.84
N CYS A 152 -30.93 10.06 29.13
CA CYS A 152 -29.61 10.45 29.66
C CYS A 152 -29.66 11.90 30.14
N VAL A 153 -29.14 12.16 31.34
CA VAL A 153 -29.09 13.53 31.92
C VAL A 153 -27.65 13.89 32.25
N THR A 154 -26.91 12.97 32.89
CA THR A 154 -25.53 13.24 33.28
C THR A 154 -24.55 12.85 32.18
N VAL A 155 -23.37 13.49 32.16
CA VAL A 155 -22.27 13.14 31.25
C VAL A 155 -21.91 11.65 31.33
N ARG A 156 -21.95 11.07 32.55
CA ARG A 156 -21.64 9.66 32.77
C ARG A 156 -22.67 8.75 32.09
N ASP A 157 -23.95 9.11 32.12
CA ASP A 157 -25.00 8.33 31.46
C ASP A 157 -24.82 8.34 29.95
N TYR A 158 -24.49 9.49 29.37
CA TYR A 158 -24.19 9.63 27.94
C TYR A 158 -22.97 8.80 27.54
N VAL A 159 -21.87 8.89 28.30
CA VAL A 159 -20.63 8.14 28.02
C VAL A 159 -20.87 6.64 28.17
N ALA A 160 -21.50 6.20 29.26
CA ALA A 160 -21.79 4.79 29.50
C ALA A 160 -22.68 4.23 28.38
N ARG A 161 -23.77 4.92 28.03
CA ARG A 161 -24.64 4.52 26.93
C ARG A 161 -23.88 4.46 25.60
N GLY A 162 -23.13 5.50 25.26
CA GLY A 162 -22.35 5.52 24.02
C GLY A 162 -21.34 4.38 23.91
N VAL A 163 -20.67 4.05 25.01
CA VAL A 163 -19.71 2.93 25.06
C VAL A 163 -20.41 1.58 24.96
N PHE A 164 -21.46 1.34 25.76
CA PHE A 164 -22.13 0.04 25.84
C PHE A 164 -23.07 -0.26 24.67
N SER A 165 -23.82 0.73 24.17
CA SER A 165 -24.77 0.51 23.07
C SER A 165 -24.24 0.90 21.69
N GLY A 166 -23.17 1.69 21.63
CA GLY A 166 -22.56 2.13 20.37
C GLY A 166 -21.25 1.41 20.06
N ILE A 167 -20.22 1.73 20.84
CA ILE A 167 -18.83 1.33 20.57
C ILE A 167 -18.63 -0.18 20.72
N LEU A 168 -18.93 -0.75 21.89
CA LEU A 168 -18.65 -2.16 22.18
C LEU A 168 -19.31 -3.13 21.19
N PRO A 169 -20.62 -3.00 20.84
CA PRO A 169 -21.24 -3.88 19.85
C PRO A 169 -20.59 -3.78 18.48
N HIS A 170 -20.20 -2.58 18.04
CA HIS A 170 -19.52 -2.40 16.75
C HIS A 170 -18.18 -3.15 16.71
N TYR A 171 -17.36 -3.02 17.76
CA TYR A 171 -16.08 -3.72 17.85
C TYR A 171 -16.25 -5.23 18.06
N ALA A 172 -17.28 -5.67 18.77
CA ALA A 172 -17.60 -7.09 18.92
C ALA A 172 -17.97 -7.73 17.58
N VAL A 173 -18.79 -7.04 16.77
CA VAL A 173 -19.13 -7.49 15.41
C VAL A 173 -17.89 -7.50 14.51
N ALA A 174 -17.03 -6.48 14.59
CA ALA A 174 -15.78 -6.43 13.83
C ALA A 174 -14.78 -7.52 14.24
N ALA A 175 -14.62 -7.78 15.54
CA ALA A 175 -13.80 -8.86 16.05
C ALA A 175 -14.35 -10.23 15.62
N GLY A 176 -15.67 -10.41 15.71
CA GLY A 176 -16.37 -11.61 15.27
C GLY A 176 -16.20 -11.86 13.77
N SER A 177 -16.31 -10.82 12.93
CA SER A 177 -16.13 -10.96 11.48
C SER A 177 -14.69 -11.34 11.11
N ILE A 178 -13.68 -10.73 11.76
CA ILE A 178 -12.27 -11.09 11.57
C ILE A 178 -12.03 -12.55 12.01
N TYR A 179 -12.62 -12.97 13.13
CA TYR A 179 -12.49 -14.32 13.65
C TYR A 179 -13.12 -15.37 12.71
N VAL A 180 -14.36 -15.15 12.27
CA VAL A 180 -15.08 -16.04 11.34
C VAL A 180 -14.36 -16.13 10.00
N LEU A 181 -13.90 -15.00 9.46
CA LEU A 181 -13.19 -14.99 8.19
C LEU A 181 -11.83 -15.70 8.30
N GLY A 182 -11.17 -15.59 9.46
CA GLY A 182 -9.96 -16.33 9.79
C GLY A 182 -10.17 -17.85 9.95
N LEU A 183 -11.33 -18.30 10.44
CA LEU A 183 -11.71 -19.71 10.50
C LEU A 183 -11.96 -20.29 9.10
N LEU A 184 -12.51 -19.49 8.19
CA LEU A 184 -12.74 -19.88 6.78
C LEU A 184 -11.44 -19.96 5.95
N GLY A 185 -10.27 -19.72 6.55
CA GLY A 185 -8.98 -19.78 5.87
C GLY A 185 -8.70 -18.60 4.93
N TYR A 186 -9.61 -17.64 4.84
CA TYR A 186 -9.36 -16.37 4.16
C TYR A 186 -8.54 -15.47 5.10
N MET A 187 -7.46 -14.87 4.57
CA MET A 187 -6.63 -13.85 5.24
C MET A 187 -5.56 -14.31 6.26
N ASP A 188 -4.75 -15.31 5.93
CA ASP A 188 -3.59 -15.67 6.79
C ASP A 188 -2.53 -14.58 6.94
N PHE A 189 -2.44 -13.67 5.96
CA PHE A 189 -1.47 -12.59 5.97
C PHE A 189 -1.89 -11.47 6.94
N GLY A 190 -1.14 -11.24 8.02
CA GLY A 190 -1.32 -10.05 8.86
C GLY A 190 -2.39 -10.17 9.95
N LYS A 191 -2.75 -11.39 10.38
CA LYS A 191 -3.71 -11.62 11.49
C LYS A 191 -3.39 -10.77 12.72
N PHE A 192 -2.12 -10.75 13.15
CA PHE A 192 -1.68 -9.97 14.30
C PHE A 192 -1.94 -8.47 14.15
N TYR A 193 -1.53 -7.88 13.02
CA TYR A 193 -1.72 -6.44 12.78
C TYR A 193 -3.18 -6.04 12.76
N ARG A 194 -4.08 -6.90 12.27
CA ARG A 194 -5.51 -6.62 12.26
C ARG A 194 -6.09 -6.54 13.68
N TRP A 195 -5.74 -7.50 14.53
CA TRP A 195 -6.14 -7.49 15.93
C TRP A 195 -5.54 -6.30 16.68
N LEU A 196 -4.26 -5.99 16.42
CA LEU A 196 -3.60 -4.84 17.00
C LEU A 196 -4.28 -3.53 16.58
N ILE A 197 -4.56 -3.34 15.30
CA ILE A 197 -5.24 -2.13 14.79
C ILE A 197 -6.63 -2.01 15.43
N LEU A 198 -7.42 -3.10 15.45
CA LEU A 198 -8.75 -3.12 16.05
C LEU A 198 -8.72 -2.76 17.54
N LEU A 199 -7.82 -3.38 18.29
CA LEU A 199 -7.66 -3.14 19.73
C LEU A 199 -7.17 -1.71 19.99
N SER A 200 -6.18 -1.25 19.22
CA SER A 200 -5.63 0.10 19.35
C SER A 200 -6.69 1.18 19.09
N LEU A 201 -7.53 1.01 18.06
CA LEU A 201 -8.62 1.92 17.76
C LEU A 201 -9.73 1.87 18.84
N CYS A 202 -10.08 0.68 19.34
CA CYS A 202 -11.06 0.53 20.41
C CYS A 202 -10.61 1.27 21.68
N VAL A 203 -9.36 1.09 22.10
CA VAL A 203 -8.79 1.81 23.26
C VAL A 203 -8.77 3.32 23.01
N PHE A 204 -8.36 3.73 21.80
CA PHE A 204 -8.32 5.14 21.42
C PHE A 204 -9.71 5.80 21.47
N GLU A 205 -10.77 5.14 20.98
CA GLU A 205 -12.13 5.67 21.04
C GLU A 205 -12.66 5.76 22.46
N ILE A 206 -12.46 4.71 23.27
CA ILE A 206 -12.85 4.74 24.68
C ILE A 206 -12.12 5.89 25.39
N GLN A 207 -10.84 6.09 25.12
CA GLN A 207 -10.07 7.20 25.68
C GLN A 207 -10.58 8.57 25.21
N ALA A 208 -10.95 8.71 23.93
CA ALA A 208 -11.48 9.95 23.38
C ALA A 208 -12.84 10.33 23.97
N VAL A 209 -13.71 9.34 24.23
CA VAL A 209 -15.04 9.56 24.80
C VAL A 209 -15.02 9.78 26.31
N THR A 210 -14.15 9.07 27.04
CA THR A 210 -14.08 9.13 28.51
C THR A 210 -13.33 10.35 29.03
N ARG A 211 -12.35 10.88 28.29
CA ARG A 211 -11.54 12.00 28.77
C ARG A 211 -12.25 13.35 28.60
N PRO A 212 -12.13 14.26 29.60
CA PRO A 212 -12.73 15.59 29.54
C PRO A 212 -12.05 16.51 28.50
N ARG A 213 -10.74 16.32 28.28
CA ARG A 213 -10.00 16.96 27.19
C ARG A 213 -9.76 15.97 26.07
N PHE A 214 -9.87 16.46 24.84
CA PHE A 214 -9.57 15.69 23.65
C PHE A 214 -8.05 15.38 23.57
N PRO A 215 -7.63 14.26 22.95
CA PRO A 215 -6.22 13.91 22.84
C PRO A 215 -5.43 14.98 22.07
N ALA A 216 -4.31 15.44 22.65
CA ALA A 216 -3.45 16.47 22.06
C ALA A 216 -2.94 16.14 20.65
N LEU A 217 -2.78 14.84 20.33
CA LEU A 217 -2.41 14.38 19.00
C LEU A 217 -3.45 14.79 17.95
N LEU A 218 -4.73 14.66 18.29
CA LEU A 218 -5.81 14.99 17.38
C LEU A 218 -6.02 16.50 17.27
N ASP A 219 -5.77 17.27 18.33
CA ASP A 219 -5.72 18.73 18.24
C ASP A 219 -4.61 19.20 17.30
N GLY A 220 -3.44 18.56 17.36
CA GLY A 220 -2.34 18.80 16.41
C GLY A 220 -2.70 18.44 14.98
N LEU A 221 -3.36 17.28 14.76
CA LEU A 221 -3.86 16.91 13.44
C LEU A 221 -4.94 17.88 12.95
N ASN A 222 -5.86 18.31 13.82
CA ASN A 222 -6.92 19.26 13.47
C ASN A 222 -6.31 20.62 13.07
N PHE A 223 -5.23 21.04 13.72
CA PHE A 223 -4.46 22.22 13.31
C PHE A 223 -3.81 22.04 11.93
N LEU A 224 -3.20 20.88 11.67
CA LEU A 224 -2.62 20.59 10.36
C LEU A 224 -3.68 20.53 9.25
N PHE A 225 -4.85 19.94 9.53
CA PHE A 225 -5.97 19.92 8.60
C PHE A 225 -6.53 21.32 8.38
N ALA A 226 -6.69 22.13 9.42
CA ALA A 226 -7.12 23.53 9.29
C ALA A 226 -6.08 24.41 8.55
N ALA A 227 -4.80 24.08 8.62
CA ALA A 227 -3.74 24.77 7.88
C ALA A 227 -3.64 24.33 6.41
N THR A 228 -3.90 23.05 6.14
CA THR A 228 -3.74 22.45 4.80
C THR A 228 -5.02 22.52 3.98
N ALA A 229 -6.19 22.54 4.63
CA ALA A 229 -7.48 22.48 3.99
C ALA A 229 -8.37 23.67 4.39
N SER A 230 -9.13 24.20 3.42
CA SER A 230 -9.93 25.41 3.52
C SER A 230 -11.24 25.27 4.31
N HIS A 231 -11.31 24.36 5.29
CA HIS A 231 -12.54 24.05 6.02
C HIS A 231 -12.43 24.32 7.52
N PRO A 232 -13.56 24.52 8.23
CA PRO A 232 -13.58 24.65 9.69
C PRO A 232 -12.98 23.41 10.38
N PRO A 233 -12.47 23.56 11.61
CA PRO A 233 -11.90 22.46 12.38
C PRO A 233 -12.94 21.37 12.60
N TYR A 234 -12.50 20.11 12.47
CA TYR A 234 -13.36 18.95 12.67
C TYR A 234 -13.73 18.78 14.15
N LEU A 235 -14.96 18.33 14.39
CA LEU A 235 -15.42 17.96 15.72
C LEU A 235 -14.83 16.61 16.16
N PRO A 236 -14.76 16.33 17.47
CA PRO A 236 -14.22 15.07 17.98
C PRO A 236 -14.88 13.82 17.36
N PHE A 237 -16.20 13.78 17.23
CA PHE A 237 -16.92 12.66 16.62
C PHE A 237 -16.57 12.48 15.14
N GLN A 238 -16.33 13.59 14.44
CA GLN A 238 -15.97 13.58 13.02
C GLN A 238 -14.60 12.93 12.82
N LEU A 239 -13.63 13.29 13.66
CA LEU A 239 -12.30 12.68 13.67
C LEU A 239 -12.35 11.18 14.03
N ILE A 240 -13.19 10.78 15.00
CA ILE A 240 -13.40 9.37 15.33
C ILE A 240 -13.99 8.61 14.13
N SER A 241 -14.97 9.18 13.45
CA SER A 241 -15.59 8.57 12.28
C SER A 241 -14.60 8.41 11.12
N LEU A 242 -13.73 9.40 10.92
CA LEU A 242 -12.66 9.37 9.94
C LEU A 242 -11.62 8.30 10.31
N ALA A 243 -11.24 8.20 11.58
CA ALA A 243 -10.31 7.17 12.06
C ALA A 243 -10.86 5.75 11.86
N ARG A 244 -12.17 5.52 12.08
CA ARG A 244 -12.85 4.25 11.76
C ARG A 244 -12.78 3.95 10.27
N LYS A 245 -13.15 4.92 9.42
CA LYS A 245 -13.08 4.75 7.95
C LYS A 245 -11.64 4.47 7.50
N LEU A 246 -10.64 5.20 8.01
CA LEU A 246 -9.22 4.96 7.74
C LEU A 246 -8.75 3.56 8.16
N THR A 247 -9.27 3.06 9.28
CA THR A 247 -8.92 1.72 9.74
C THR A 247 -9.42 0.65 8.77
N ILE A 248 -10.63 0.83 8.23
CA ILE A 248 -11.16 -0.04 7.17
C ILE A 248 -10.28 0.08 5.93
N THR A 249 -9.89 1.27 5.48
CA THR A 249 -9.04 1.41 4.29
C THR A 249 -7.67 0.76 4.49
N ILE A 250 -7.04 0.93 5.66
CA ILE A 250 -5.77 0.26 6.03
C ILE A 250 -5.95 -1.26 6.05
N TYR A 251 -7.07 -1.76 6.60
CA TYR A 251 -7.34 -3.18 6.65
C TYR A 251 -7.36 -3.81 5.26
N ILE A 252 -8.02 -3.14 4.33
CA ILE A 252 -8.17 -3.70 3.00
C ILE A 252 -6.92 -3.44 2.14
N ALA A 253 -6.18 -2.34 2.36
CA ALA A 253 -4.83 -2.16 1.85
C ALA A 253 -3.90 -3.32 2.27
N LEU A 254 -3.90 -3.67 3.56
CA LEU A 254 -3.13 -4.79 4.11
C LEU A 254 -3.54 -6.12 3.47
N SER A 255 -4.83 -6.29 3.14
CA SER A 255 -5.34 -7.50 2.49
C SER A 255 -4.89 -7.65 1.04
N GLN A 256 -4.77 -6.56 0.29
CA GLN A 256 -4.46 -6.62 -1.15
C GLN A 256 -2.98 -6.46 -1.45
N ILE A 257 -2.29 -5.56 -0.75
CA ILE A 257 -0.87 -5.27 -0.93
C ILE A 257 -0.01 -6.34 -0.23
N GLY A 258 -0.50 -6.86 0.90
CA GLY A 258 0.21 -7.83 1.74
C GLY A 258 0.73 -9.07 1.02
N PRO A 259 -0.12 -9.79 0.26
CA PRO A 259 0.32 -10.95 -0.52
C PRO A 259 1.37 -10.61 -1.58
N LEU A 260 1.27 -9.43 -2.20
CA LEU A 260 2.20 -8.99 -3.25
C LEU A 260 3.59 -8.64 -2.72
N LEU A 261 3.70 -8.15 -1.47
CA LEU A 261 5.00 -7.95 -0.82
C LEU A 261 5.65 -9.26 -0.36
N LYS A 262 4.87 -10.26 0.04
CA LYS A 262 5.43 -11.56 0.44
C LYS A 262 5.97 -12.38 -0.72
N MET A 263 5.46 -12.19 -1.94
CA MET A 263 6.04 -12.79 -3.14
C MET A 263 7.53 -12.41 -3.32
N ASP A 264 7.96 -11.25 -2.81
CA ASP A 264 9.37 -10.84 -2.82
C ASP A 264 10.12 -11.18 -1.51
N ALA A 265 9.42 -11.26 -0.38
CA ALA A 265 10.05 -11.31 0.95
C ALA A 265 10.04 -12.70 1.64
N SER A 266 9.34 -13.70 1.11
CA SER A 266 9.42 -15.07 1.64
C SER A 266 9.16 -16.09 0.54
N PRO A 267 10.19 -16.86 0.12
CA PRO A 267 9.88 -18.22 -0.24
C PRO A 267 9.26 -18.83 1.02
N SER A 268 8.08 -19.42 0.88
CA SER A 268 7.53 -20.33 1.89
C SER A 268 8.68 -21.22 2.38
N ARG A 269 8.84 -21.50 3.67
CA ARG A 269 9.92 -22.41 4.13
C ARG A 269 9.96 -23.73 3.36
N ARG A 270 8.83 -24.16 2.79
CA ARG A 270 8.76 -25.28 1.84
C ARG A 270 9.34 -24.96 0.46
N SER A 271 9.08 -23.78 -0.11
CA SER A 271 9.67 -23.39 -1.38
C SER A 271 11.14 -22.96 -1.24
N ALA A 272 11.60 -22.52 -0.06
CA ALA A 272 13.00 -22.22 0.18
C ALA A 272 13.84 -23.51 0.24
N ASP A 273 13.31 -24.56 0.88
CA ASP A 273 13.91 -25.89 0.84
C ASP A 273 13.86 -26.47 -0.57
N ASP A 274 12.71 -26.40 -1.27
CA ASP A 274 12.61 -26.88 -2.66
C ASP A 274 13.54 -26.09 -3.60
N ASP A 275 13.61 -24.75 -3.50
CA ASP A 275 14.48 -23.93 -4.33
C ASP A 275 15.97 -24.19 -4.03
N ASN A 276 16.33 -24.39 -2.75
CA ASN A 276 17.68 -24.79 -2.37
C ASN A 276 18.00 -26.20 -2.87
N GLU A 277 17.05 -27.13 -2.82
CA GLU A 277 17.21 -28.48 -3.33
C GLU A 277 17.38 -28.48 -4.86
N LEU A 278 16.61 -27.65 -5.57
CA LEU A 278 16.76 -27.44 -7.02
C LEU A 278 18.10 -26.79 -7.38
N LEU A 279 18.57 -25.82 -6.59
CA LEU A 279 19.90 -25.22 -6.76
C LEU A 279 21.01 -26.24 -6.51
N LEU A 280 20.89 -27.06 -5.46
CA LEU A 280 21.83 -28.15 -5.17
C LEU A 280 21.82 -29.20 -6.28
N GLN A 281 20.65 -29.58 -6.80
CA GLN A 281 20.54 -30.47 -7.97
C GLN A 281 21.17 -29.84 -9.21
N GLY A 282 21.00 -28.54 -9.41
CA GLY A 282 21.64 -27.77 -10.49
C GLY A 282 23.16 -27.76 -10.37
N LEU A 283 23.69 -27.54 -9.16
CA LEU A 283 25.13 -27.58 -8.88
C LEU A 283 25.70 -28.98 -9.07
N ASN A 284 25.05 -30.02 -8.56
CA ASN A 284 25.46 -31.41 -8.74
C ASN A 284 25.46 -31.82 -10.22
N ARG A 285 24.48 -31.36 -11.00
CA ARG A 285 24.45 -31.58 -12.45
C ARG A 285 25.61 -30.88 -13.15
N LEU A 286 25.93 -29.66 -12.74
CA LEU A 286 27.02 -28.88 -13.30
C LEU A 286 28.37 -29.52 -12.95
N GLU A 287 28.55 -29.97 -11.71
CA GLU A 287 29.71 -30.73 -11.25
C GLU A 287 29.87 -32.04 -12.04
N ALA A 288 28.80 -32.79 -12.25
CA ALA A 288 28.83 -34.02 -13.05
C ALA A 288 29.23 -33.75 -14.51
N ILE A 289 28.71 -32.69 -15.12
CA ILE A 289 29.10 -32.27 -16.48
C ILE A 289 30.58 -31.86 -16.51
N THR A 290 31.05 -31.10 -15.52
CA THR A 290 32.47 -30.70 -15.47
C THR A 290 33.39 -31.91 -15.28
N GLY A 291 33.00 -32.88 -14.45
CA GLY A 291 33.76 -34.12 -14.27
C GLY A 291 33.80 -34.99 -15.53
N GLN A 292 32.68 -35.07 -16.26
CA GLN A 292 32.65 -35.74 -17.57
C GLN A 292 33.55 -35.04 -18.57
N PHE A 293 33.50 -33.70 -18.62
CA PHE A 293 34.34 -32.92 -19.52
C PHE A 293 35.84 -33.09 -19.22
N ASP A 294 36.22 -33.14 -17.94
CA ASP A 294 37.60 -33.38 -17.53
C ASP A 294 38.07 -34.80 -17.89
N ALA A 295 37.21 -35.80 -17.68
CA ALA A 295 37.48 -37.19 -18.09
C ALA A 295 37.61 -37.35 -19.61
N ASP A 296 36.80 -36.64 -20.39
CA ASP A 296 36.89 -36.68 -21.85
C ASP A 296 38.10 -35.88 -22.35
N SER A 297 38.45 -34.77 -21.71
CA SER A 297 39.66 -34.00 -22.04
C SER A 297 40.93 -34.81 -21.78
N THR A 298 41.02 -35.51 -20.65
CA THR A 298 42.15 -36.38 -20.33
C THR A 298 42.25 -37.57 -21.29
N ARG A 299 41.13 -38.21 -21.65
CA ARG A 299 41.10 -39.27 -22.68
C ARG A 299 41.56 -38.77 -24.05
N LEU A 300 41.12 -37.58 -24.45
CA LEU A 300 41.56 -36.97 -25.71
C LEU A 300 43.06 -36.71 -25.69
N MET A 301 43.60 -36.15 -24.60
CA MET A 301 45.04 -35.97 -24.45
C MET A 301 45.78 -37.33 -24.51
N ASP A 302 45.27 -38.35 -23.84
CA ASP A 302 45.86 -39.70 -23.89
C ASP A 302 45.86 -40.31 -25.30
N MET A 303 44.81 -40.06 -26.08
CA MET A 303 44.69 -40.51 -27.46
C MET A 303 45.65 -39.75 -28.38
N GLU A 304 45.79 -38.43 -28.20
CA GLU A 304 46.77 -37.62 -28.93
C GLU A 304 48.21 -37.95 -28.55
N MET A 305 48.45 -38.40 -27.32
CA MET A 305 49.76 -38.84 -26.84
C MET A 305 50.08 -40.30 -27.17
N ALA A 306 49.11 -41.09 -27.62
CA ALA A 306 49.29 -42.50 -28.00
C ALA A 306 50.46 -42.76 -28.97
N PRO A 307 50.67 -41.99 -30.07
CA PRO A 307 51.80 -42.22 -30.98
C PRO A 307 53.17 -41.92 -30.37
N PHE A 308 53.22 -41.23 -29.23
CA PHE A 308 54.45 -40.93 -28.49
C PHE A 308 54.68 -41.88 -27.31
N LYS A 309 53.73 -42.78 -26.99
CA LYS A 309 53.89 -43.78 -25.93
C LYS A 309 54.97 -44.79 -26.32
N GLY A 310 56.09 -44.80 -25.60
CA GLY A 310 57.22 -45.73 -25.80
C GLY A 310 58.55 -45.04 -26.16
N ASP A 311 58.51 -43.78 -26.61
CA ASP A 311 59.71 -42.99 -26.91
C ASP A 311 59.89 -41.87 -25.87
N ALA A 312 60.83 -42.08 -24.95
CA ALA A 312 61.11 -41.16 -23.85
C ALA A 312 61.67 -39.80 -24.34
N GLU A 313 62.35 -39.77 -25.50
CA GLU A 313 62.94 -38.55 -26.03
C GLU A 313 61.88 -37.70 -26.74
N ALA A 314 61.00 -38.33 -27.53
CA ALA A 314 59.91 -37.65 -28.22
C ALA A 314 58.89 -37.05 -27.23
N THR A 315 58.57 -37.77 -26.15
CA THR A 315 57.67 -37.29 -25.09
C THR A 315 58.26 -36.10 -24.32
N ALA A 316 59.55 -36.14 -23.98
CA ALA A 316 60.24 -35.03 -23.33
C ALA A 316 60.30 -33.77 -24.22
N ASN A 317 60.53 -33.93 -25.52
CA ASN A 317 60.55 -32.82 -26.48
C ASN A 317 59.15 -32.19 -26.63
N LEU A 318 58.10 -33.00 -26.73
CA LEU A 318 56.72 -32.54 -26.79
C LEU A 318 56.34 -31.75 -25.53
N GLN A 319 56.64 -32.28 -24.34
CA GLN A 319 56.40 -31.59 -23.06
C GLN A 319 57.17 -30.27 -22.97
N GLY A 320 58.41 -30.23 -23.46
CA GLY A 320 59.21 -29.00 -23.55
C GLY A 320 58.56 -27.95 -24.46
N LYS A 321 58.11 -28.35 -25.65
CA LYS A 321 57.42 -27.45 -26.60
C LYS A 321 56.07 -26.97 -26.10
N MET A 322 55.29 -27.84 -25.45
CA MET A 322 54.01 -27.45 -24.82
C MET A 322 54.23 -26.44 -23.71
N ARG A 323 55.26 -26.63 -22.87
CA ARG A 323 55.62 -25.69 -21.80
C ARG A 323 55.99 -24.34 -22.38
N GLU A 324 56.86 -24.32 -23.38
CA GLU A 324 57.26 -23.09 -24.06
C GLU A 324 56.05 -22.39 -24.69
N TRP A 325 55.17 -23.15 -25.36
CA TRP A 325 53.95 -22.61 -25.94
C TRP A 325 53.01 -22.02 -24.89
N LEU A 326 52.81 -22.70 -23.75
CA LEU A 326 51.98 -22.18 -22.64
C LEU A 326 52.55 -20.89 -22.06
N ILE A 327 53.88 -20.82 -21.87
CA ILE A 327 54.56 -19.61 -21.39
C ILE A 327 54.39 -18.49 -22.42
N GLN A 328 54.62 -18.74 -23.70
CA GLN A 328 54.44 -17.72 -24.73
C GLN A 328 52.99 -17.28 -24.87
N ASN A 329 52.03 -18.21 -24.75
CA ASN A 329 50.61 -17.90 -24.86
C ASN A 329 50.12 -17.09 -23.65
N THR A 330 50.54 -17.43 -22.43
CA THR A 330 50.21 -16.67 -21.22
C THR A 330 50.83 -15.26 -21.28
N ILE A 331 52.09 -15.14 -21.70
CA ILE A 331 52.75 -13.84 -21.91
C ILE A 331 52.00 -13.02 -22.97
N ARG A 332 51.56 -13.63 -24.09
CA ARG A 332 50.79 -12.95 -25.13
C ARG A 332 49.37 -12.58 -24.70
N ALA A 333 48.76 -13.38 -23.83
CA ALA A 333 47.43 -13.17 -23.30
C ALA A 333 47.40 -12.12 -22.18
N ASP A 334 48.54 -11.83 -21.54
CA ASP A 334 48.67 -10.79 -20.53
C ASP A 334 48.18 -9.44 -21.10
N PRO A 335 47.21 -8.78 -20.44
CA PRO A 335 46.63 -7.53 -20.92
C PRO A 335 47.68 -6.43 -21.09
N MET A 336 48.73 -6.36 -20.26
CA MET A 336 49.79 -5.36 -20.39
C MET A 336 50.64 -5.60 -21.64
N VAL A 337 50.99 -6.86 -21.91
CA VAL A 337 51.76 -7.23 -23.11
C VAL A 337 50.90 -7.01 -24.36
N ARG A 338 49.61 -7.36 -24.31
CA ARG A 338 48.68 -7.15 -25.43
C ARG A 338 48.49 -5.67 -25.74
N ASP A 339 48.38 -4.82 -24.73
CA ASP A 339 48.24 -3.36 -24.90
C ASP A 339 49.53 -2.71 -25.40
N ALA A 340 50.69 -3.15 -24.89
CA ALA A 340 52.00 -2.72 -25.38
C ALA A 340 52.24 -3.14 -26.84
N LEU A 341 51.91 -4.39 -27.19
CA LEU A 341 52.00 -4.90 -28.56
C LEU A 341 51.05 -4.12 -29.48
N GLY A 342 49.81 -3.90 -29.05
CA GLY A 342 48.81 -3.09 -29.76
C GLY A 342 49.31 -1.66 -30.01
N THR A 343 49.93 -1.03 -29.02
CA THR A 343 50.52 0.31 -29.13
C THR A 343 51.70 0.34 -30.11
N SER A 344 52.57 -0.68 -30.09
CA SER A 344 53.68 -0.81 -31.05
C SER A 344 53.20 -1.03 -32.50
N LEU A 345 52.17 -1.86 -32.68
CA LEU A 345 51.56 -2.13 -33.99
C LEU A 345 50.81 -0.90 -34.52
N ARG A 346 50.16 -0.14 -33.64
CA ARG A 346 49.52 1.14 -33.98
C ARG A 346 50.56 2.16 -34.45
N LYS A 347 51.73 2.23 -33.80
CA LYS A 347 52.84 3.10 -34.21
C LYS A 347 53.41 2.73 -35.58
N ARG A 348 53.46 1.44 -35.92
CA ARG A 348 53.84 0.96 -37.28
C ARG A 348 52.77 1.20 -38.36
N ARG A 349 51.51 1.42 -37.99
CA ARG A 349 50.41 1.71 -38.93
C ARG A 349 50.23 3.21 -39.23
N VAL A 350 51.03 4.09 -38.63
CA VAL A 350 50.93 5.55 -38.85
C VAL A 350 51.23 5.93 -40.30
N ASP A 351 52.06 5.17 -41.00
CA ASP A 351 52.41 5.40 -42.41
C ASP A 351 51.55 4.62 -43.41
N VAL A 352 50.47 3.95 -42.96
CA VAL A 352 49.61 3.12 -43.81
C VAL A 352 48.24 3.81 -44.00
N PRO A 353 47.80 4.05 -45.24
CA PRO A 353 46.53 4.73 -45.50
C PRO A 353 45.34 3.94 -44.96
N ALA A 354 44.30 4.66 -44.50
CA ALA A 354 43.09 4.08 -43.96
C ALA A 354 42.42 3.15 -44.99
N GLY A 355 42.40 1.83 -44.72
CA GLY A 355 41.76 0.82 -45.56
C GLY A 355 42.65 -0.32 -46.04
N ALA A 356 43.97 -0.29 -45.80
CA ALA A 356 44.84 -1.40 -46.19
C ALA A 356 44.61 -2.65 -45.32
N LYS A 357 44.07 -3.72 -45.91
CA LYS A 357 44.07 -5.06 -45.30
C LYS A 357 45.44 -5.69 -45.52
N GLY A 358 46.15 -5.97 -44.42
CA GLY A 358 47.43 -6.68 -44.48
C GLY A 358 47.24 -8.06 -45.10
N ASN A 359 48.13 -8.44 -46.02
CA ASN A 359 48.23 -9.83 -46.45
C ASN A 359 48.70 -10.68 -45.27
N ARG A 360 48.09 -11.85 -45.18
CA ARG A 360 48.17 -12.80 -44.06
C ARG A 360 49.60 -13.18 -43.69
#